data_AF-C9MNT4-F1
#
_entry.id   AF-C9MNT4-F1
#
_cell.length_a   1.000
_cell.length_b   1.000
_cell.length_c   1.000
_cell.angle_alpha   90.00
_cell.angle_beta   90.00
_cell.angle_gamma   90.00
#
_symmetry.space_group_name_H-M   'P 1'
#
loop_
_entity.id
_entity.type
_entity.pdbx_description
1 polymer ?
#
loop_
_entity_poly.entity_id
_entity_poly.type
_entity_poly.pdbx_seq_one_letter_code
_entity_poly.pdbx_strand_id
1 'polypeptide(L)'
;MDYKYIEQLLERYWRCETSLQEEEILRAFFSQEDIPAALLPYRDLFTYGQREKEESVLGSDFDQRVLGIIEKDEPVKARVITMRHRLMPLFKAAAVVAIILTLGNAMQVALSDEDASRAVPSTATVNKPHKGPSVAKADSMKVDTLQHKMQTSVSSITK
;
A
#
# COMPACT_ATOMS: atom_id res chain seq x y z
N MET A 1 51.38 -21.07 -11.31
CA MET A 1 50.00 -20.71 -10.90
C MET A 1 49.32 -21.93 -10.34
N ASP A 2 48.51 -21.79 -9.28
CA ASP A 2 47.77 -22.91 -8.68
C ASP A 2 46.52 -23.24 -9.50
N TYR A 3 46.69 -24.09 -10.51
CA TYR A 3 45.58 -24.56 -11.36
C TYR A 3 44.49 -25.30 -10.58
N LYS A 4 44.87 -25.93 -9.45
CA LYS A 4 43.93 -26.62 -8.54
C LYS A 4 42.87 -25.67 -7.97
N TYR A 5 43.25 -24.43 -7.67
CA TYR A 5 42.31 -23.45 -7.15
C TYR A 5 41.31 -23.01 -8.22
N ILE A 6 41.78 -22.78 -9.45
CA ILE A 6 40.91 -22.45 -10.58
C ILE A 6 39.93 -23.58 -10.87
N GLU A 7 40.38 -24.84 -10.87
CA GLU A 7 39.51 -26.01 -11.07
C GLU A 7 38.41 -26.11 -10.01
N GLN A 8 38.75 -25.92 -8.73
CA GLN A 8 37.77 -25.90 -7.64
C GLN A 8 36.78 -24.75 -7.79
N LEU A 9 37.26 -23.58 -8.21
CA LEU A 9 36.43 -22.41 -8.41
C LEU A 9 35.47 -22.59 -9.57
N LEU A 10 35.93 -23.26 -10.63
CA LEU A 10 35.11 -23.65 -11.76
C LEU A 10 34.01 -24.63 -11.32
N GLU A 11 34.35 -25.66 -10.52
CA GLU A 11 33.36 -26.59 -9.96
C GLU A 11 32.25 -25.87 -9.17
N ARG A 12 32.61 -24.88 -8.36
CA ARG A 12 31.66 -24.03 -7.64
C ARG A 12 30.87 -23.10 -8.57
N TYR A 13 31.50 -22.58 -9.61
CA TYR A 13 30.86 -21.73 -10.62
C TYR A 13 29.73 -22.50 -11.31
N TRP A 14 29.97 -23.76 -11.70
CA TRP A 14 28.92 -24.62 -12.26
C TRP A 14 27.78 -24.95 -11.29
N ARG A 15 28.04 -24.87 -9.98
CA ARG A 15 27.02 -25.00 -8.93
C ARG A 15 26.34 -23.67 -8.59
N CYS A 16 26.73 -22.57 -9.22
CA CYS A 16 26.29 -21.21 -8.90
C CYS A 16 26.58 -20.79 -7.46
N GLU A 17 27.70 -21.27 -6.88
CA GLU A 17 28.12 -21.02 -5.50
C GLU A 17 29.28 -20.02 -5.39
N THR A 18 29.66 -19.36 -6.48
CA THR A 18 30.77 -18.39 -6.53
C THR A 18 30.35 -16.99 -6.15
N SER A 19 31.26 -16.23 -5.54
CA SER A 19 31.10 -14.79 -5.34
C SER A 19 31.55 -13.98 -6.55
N LEU A 20 31.18 -12.70 -6.61
CA LEU A 20 31.62 -11.80 -7.69
C LEU A 20 33.14 -11.64 -7.75
N GLN A 21 33.82 -11.63 -6.60
CA GLN A 21 35.28 -11.54 -6.54
C GLN A 21 35.94 -12.79 -7.10
N GLU A 22 35.36 -13.97 -6.81
CA GLU A 22 35.82 -15.25 -7.35
C GLU A 22 35.64 -15.31 -8.87
N GLU A 23 34.52 -14.81 -9.40
CA GLU A 23 34.30 -14.70 -10.84
C GLU A 23 35.26 -13.71 -11.52
N GLU A 24 35.64 -12.62 -10.86
CA GLU A 24 36.68 -11.71 -11.36
C GLU A 24 38.02 -12.42 -11.49
N ILE A 25 38.38 -13.29 -10.54
CA ILE A 25 39.60 -14.10 -10.62
C ILE A 25 39.53 -15.05 -11.82
N LEU A 26 38.39 -15.72 -12.05
CA LEU A 26 38.20 -16.57 -13.23
C LEU A 26 38.36 -15.76 -14.51
N ARG A 27 37.69 -14.60 -14.62
CA ARG A 27 37.81 -13.71 -15.78
C ARG A 27 39.26 -13.24 -16.00
N ALA A 28 39.96 -12.86 -14.94
CA ALA A 28 41.36 -12.44 -15.03
C ALA A 28 42.28 -13.58 -15.46
N PHE A 29 42.07 -14.79 -14.95
CA PHE A 29 42.83 -15.98 -15.33
C PHE A 29 42.65 -16.34 -16.81
N PHE A 30 41.40 -16.40 -17.29
CA PHE A 30 41.11 -16.75 -18.68
C PHE A 30 41.44 -15.63 -19.70
N SER A 31 41.71 -14.42 -19.22
CA SER A 31 42.24 -13.31 -20.03
C SER A 31 43.73 -13.48 -20.35
N GLN A 32 44.46 -14.28 -19.56
CA GLN A 32 45.88 -14.55 -19.79
C GLN A 32 46.10 -15.48 -21.00
N GLU A 33 47.26 -15.37 -21.66
CA GLU A 33 47.58 -16.17 -22.85
C GLU A 33 48.05 -17.61 -22.51
N ASP A 34 48.54 -17.85 -21.29
CA ASP A 34 49.14 -19.11 -20.88
C ASP A 34 48.19 -19.95 -19.99
N ILE A 35 47.31 -20.72 -20.65
CA ILE A 35 46.26 -21.54 -20.01
C ILE A 35 46.50 -23.03 -20.29
N PRO A 36 46.39 -23.93 -19.29
CA PRO A 36 46.52 -25.37 -19.50
C PRO A 36 45.52 -25.93 -20.51
N ALA A 37 45.94 -26.96 -21.26
CA ALA A 37 45.13 -27.56 -22.32
C ALA A 37 43.74 -28.05 -21.88
N ALA A 38 43.59 -28.48 -20.63
CA ALA A 38 42.31 -28.92 -20.06
C ALA A 38 41.31 -27.78 -19.85
N LEU A 39 41.80 -26.55 -19.68
CA LEU A 39 41.00 -25.36 -19.38
C LEU A 39 40.77 -24.46 -20.62
N LEU A 40 41.53 -24.67 -21.69
CA LEU A 40 41.35 -23.96 -22.97
C LEU A 40 39.90 -23.93 -23.49
N PRO A 41 39.11 -25.01 -23.42
CA PRO A 41 37.73 -24.99 -23.92
C PRO A 41 36.82 -23.99 -23.20
N TYR A 42 37.15 -23.64 -21.95
CA TYR A 42 36.33 -22.73 -21.14
C TYR A 42 36.71 -21.26 -21.32
N ARG A 43 37.81 -20.98 -22.01
CA ARG A 43 38.31 -19.61 -22.21
C ARG A 43 37.26 -18.68 -22.81
N ASP A 44 36.56 -19.14 -23.83
CA ASP A 44 35.59 -18.31 -24.55
C ASP A 44 34.41 -17.88 -23.67
N LEU A 45 34.02 -18.70 -22.68
CA LEU A 45 32.95 -18.37 -21.72
C LEU A 45 33.27 -17.10 -20.91
N PHE A 46 34.53 -16.95 -20.50
CA PHE A 46 34.96 -15.83 -19.65
C PHE A 46 35.50 -14.65 -20.47
N THR A 47 35.92 -14.89 -21.71
CA THR A 47 36.46 -13.85 -22.60
C THR A 47 35.35 -13.07 -23.30
N TYR A 48 34.25 -13.74 -23.69
CA TYR A 48 33.15 -13.14 -24.44
C TYR A 48 32.55 -11.92 -23.72
N GLY A 49 32.20 -12.07 -22.44
CA GLY A 49 31.60 -10.99 -21.65
C GLY A 49 32.54 -9.81 -21.37
N GLN A 50 33.86 -9.97 -21.56
CA GLN A 50 34.82 -8.87 -21.42
C GLN A 50 35.03 -8.14 -22.76
N ARG A 51 35.11 -8.86 -23.89
CA ARG A 51 35.21 -8.25 -25.22
C ARG A 51 33.94 -7.50 -25.61
N GLU A 52 32.77 -8.08 -25.34
CA GLU A 52 31.50 -7.54 -25.80
C GLU A 52 31.09 -6.23 -25.08
N LYS A 53 31.55 -6.04 -23.83
CA LYS A 53 31.38 -4.77 -23.10
C LYS A 53 32.00 -3.57 -23.81
N GLU A 54 33.09 -3.78 -24.55
CA GLU A 54 33.78 -2.71 -25.27
C GLU A 54 33.22 -2.53 -26.68
N GLU A 55 32.71 -3.60 -27.29
CA GLU A 55 32.42 -3.62 -28.73
C GLU A 55 30.92 -3.45 -29.08
N SER A 56 29.99 -3.73 -28.16
CA SER A 56 28.54 -3.75 -28.45
C SER A 56 27.71 -2.80 -27.59
N VAL A 57 28.07 -1.52 -27.60
CA VAL A 57 27.15 -0.52 -27.04
C VAL A 57 25.93 -0.42 -27.96
N LEU A 58 24.77 -0.86 -27.45
CA LEU A 58 23.50 -0.71 -28.15
C LEU A 58 23.26 0.79 -28.44
N GLY A 59 22.79 1.09 -29.65
CA GLY A 59 22.53 2.48 -30.04
C GLY A 59 21.43 3.13 -29.20
N SER A 60 21.44 4.46 -29.14
CA SER A 60 20.45 5.26 -28.40
C SER A 60 18.99 4.97 -28.78
N ASP A 61 18.75 4.50 -30.01
CA ASP A 61 17.43 4.10 -30.50
C ASP A 61 16.84 2.91 -29.74
N PHE A 62 17.69 1.98 -29.28
CA PHE A 62 17.27 0.84 -28.48
C PHE A 62 16.80 1.31 -27.10
N ASP A 63 17.60 2.15 -26.45
CA ASP A 63 17.29 2.72 -25.14
C ASP A 63 15.98 3.50 -25.20
N GLN A 64 15.79 4.34 -26.23
CA GLN A 64 14.56 5.09 -26.43
C GLN A 64 13.34 4.17 -26.63
N ARG A 65 13.51 3.05 -27.37
CA ARG A 65 12.44 2.06 -27.56
C ARG A 65 12.08 1.36 -26.24
N VAL A 66 13.08 0.95 -25.45
CA VAL A 66 12.87 0.28 -24.16
C VAL A 66 12.21 1.21 -23.16
N LEU A 67 12.72 2.44 -23.03
CA LEU A 67 12.12 3.48 -22.18
C LEU A 67 10.67 3.77 -22.60
N GLY A 68 10.39 3.85 -23.90
CA GLY A 68 9.03 4.03 -24.41
C GLY A 68 8.09 2.83 -24.19
N ILE A 69 8.61 1.64 -23.87
CA ILE A 69 7.79 0.49 -23.43
C ILE A 69 7.53 0.58 -21.93
N ILE A 70 8.52 1.00 -21.13
CA ILE A 70 8.41 1.14 -19.67
C ILE A 70 7.50 2.31 -19.29
N GLU A 71 7.57 3.44 -20.02
CA GLU A 71 6.78 4.64 -19.74
C GLU A 71 5.30 4.52 -20.11
N LYS A 72 4.88 3.41 -20.76
CA LYS A 72 3.47 3.15 -21.12
C LYS A 72 2.56 2.85 -19.93
N ASP A 73 3.10 2.69 -18.73
CA ASP A 73 2.28 2.75 -17.53
C ASP A 73 1.84 4.20 -17.30
N GLU A 74 0.76 4.61 -17.98
CA GLU A 74 0.08 5.86 -17.73
C GLU A 74 -0.14 6.01 -16.22
N PRO A 75 0.26 7.14 -15.59
CA PRO A 75 -0.01 7.35 -14.19
C PRO A 75 -1.52 7.29 -14.00
N VAL A 76 -2.00 6.25 -13.32
CA VAL A 76 -3.41 6.15 -12.94
C VAL A 76 -3.78 7.47 -12.28
N LYS A 77 -4.73 8.20 -12.89
CA LYS A 77 -5.25 9.47 -12.37
C LYS A 77 -6.02 9.17 -11.07
N ALA A 78 -5.29 8.96 -9.99
CA ALA A 78 -5.84 8.76 -8.66
C ALA A 78 -6.39 10.11 -8.20
N ARG A 79 -7.65 10.39 -8.53
CA ARG A 79 -8.32 11.61 -8.07
C ARG A 79 -8.66 11.45 -6.60
N VAL A 80 -7.88 12.09 -5.74
CA VAL A 80 -8.15 12.14 -4.30
C VAL A 80 -9.38 13.02 -4.08
N ILE A 81 -10.54 12.40 -3.85
CA ILE A 81 -11.77 13.12 -3.50
C ILE A 81 -11.72 13.45 -2.00
N THR A 82 -11.82 14.73 -1.65
CA THR A 82 -11.87 15.17 -0.25
C THR A 82 -13.24 14.88 0.38
N MET A 83 -13.27 14.54 1.68
CA MET A 83 -14.52 14.23 2.40
C MET A 83 -15.57 15.35 2.31
N ARG A 84 -15.12 16.62 2.21
CA ARG A 84 -16.00 17.78 2.04
C ARG A 84 -16.82 17.71 0.75
N HIS A 85 -16.21 17.25 -0.35
CA HIS A 85 -16.91 17.11 -1.63
C HIS A 85 -17.99 16.02 -1.57
N ARG A 86 -17.76 14.96 -0.79
CA ARG A 86 -18.72 13.86 -0.61
C ARG A 86 -19.96 14.26 0.21
N LEU A 87 -19.80 15.20 1.15
CA LEU A 87 -20.90 15.67 2.02
C LEU A 87 -21.68 16.86 1.43
N MET A 88 -21.12 17.57 0.44
CA MET A 88 -21.76 18.69 -0.25
C MET A 88 -23.20 18.42 -0.74
N PRO A 89 -23.58 17.25 -1.31
CA PRO A 89 -24.96 17.00 -1.70
C PRO A 89 -25.95 16.94 -0.52
N LEU A 90 -25.52 16.49 0.66
CA LEU A 90 -26.36 16.45 1.87
C LEU A 90 -26.62 17.87 2.39
N PHE A 91 -25.59 18.72 2.40
CA PHE A 91 -25.75 20.13 2.78
C PHE A 91 -26.67 20.89 1.82
N LYS A 92 -26.62 20.59 0.52
CA LYS A 92 -27.57 21.16 -0.44
C LYS A 92 -29.02 20.76 -0.13
N ALA A 93 -29.26 19.49 0.16
CA ALA A 93 -30.60 19.02 0.53
C ALA A 93 -31.08 19.67 1.84
N ALA A 94 -30.23 19.74 2.87
CA ALA A 94 -30.55 20.36 4.15
C ALA A 94 -30.89 21.85 4.01
N ALA A 95 -30.17 22.60 3.17
CA ALA A 95 -30.44 24.02 2.93
C ALA A 95 -31.82 24.24 2.30
N VAL A 96 -32.22 23.41 1.33
CA VAL A 96 -33.56 23.50 0.72
C VAL A 96 -34.66 23.24 1.75
N VAL A 97 -34.49 22.17 2.56
CA VAL A 97 -35.45 21.87 3.64
C VAL A 97 -35.52 23.01 4.65
N ALA A 98 -34.39 23.59 5.03
CA ALA A 98 -34.34 24.74 5.94
C ALA A 98 -35.07 25.96 5.36
N ILE A 99 -34.86 26.29 4.08
CA ILE A 99 -35.56 27.41 3.42
C ILE A 99 -37.08 27.18 3.42
N ILE A 100 -37.53 25.98 3.07
CA ILE A 100 -38.96 25.62 3.07
C ILE A 100 -39.53 25.74 4.48
N LEU A 101 -38.83 25.23 5.49
CA LEU A 101 -39.27 25.27 6.87
C LEU A 101 -39.30 26.72 7.41
N THR A 102 -38.27 27.52 7.11
CA THR A 102 -38.18 28.92 7.52
C THR A 102 -39.26 29.77 6.87
N LEU A 103 -39.46 29.64 5.56
CA LEU A 103 -40.47 30.43 4.84
C LEU A 103 -41.89 29.95 5.18
N GLY A 104 -42.09 28.64 5.31
CA GLY A 104 -43.38 28.05 5.70
C GLY A 104 -43.78 28.40 7.12
N ASN A 105 -42.82 28.52 8.05
CA ASN A 105 -43.10 28.98 9.41
C ASN A 105 -43.35 30.50 9.47
N ALA A 106 -42.58 31.29 8.70
CA ALA A 106 -42.76 32.75 8.63
C ALA A 106 -44.12 33.16 8.03
N MET A 107 -44.62 32.44 7.01
CA MET A 107 -45.93 32.69 6.42
C MET A 107 -47.08 32.43 7.41
N GLN A 108 -46.97 31.40 8.26
CA GLN A 108 -47.97 31.14 9.30
C GLN A 108 -47.97 32.22 10.37
N VAL A 109 -46.80 32.69 10.78
CA VAL A 109 -46.67 33.79 11.76
C VAL A 109 -47.19 35.11 11.17
N ALA A 110 -46.87 35.43 9.92
CA ALA A 110 -47.31 36.65 9.25
C ALA A 110 -48.83 36.68 8.95
N LEU A 111 -49.48 35.53 8.80
CA LEU A 111 -50.93 35.42 8.62
C LEU A 111 -51.69 35.31 9.95
N SER A 112 -51.01 35.00 11.06
CA SER A 112 -51.63 34.89 12.39
C SER A 112 -51.63 36.21 13.18
N ASP A 113 -51.11 37.31 12.62
CA ASP A 113 -51.06 38.63 13.27
C ASP A 113 -52.41 39.38 13.29
N GLU A 114 -53.49 38.84 12.71
CA GLU A 114 -54.84 39.45 12.79
C GLU A 114 -55.75 38.89 13.90
N ASP A 115 -55.35 37.85 14.64
CA ASP A 115 -56.13 37.33 15.75
C ASP A 115 -55.30 37.19 17.03
N ALA A 116 -55.26 38.28 17.78
CA ALA A 116 -54.77 38.30 19.15
C ALA A 116 -55.64 37.39 20.05
N SER A 117 -55.27 36.12 20.20
CA SER A 117 -55.28 35.43 21.51
C SER A 117 -54.68 34.02 21.47
N ARG A 118 -53.53 33.89 22.17
CA ARG A 118 -52.89 32.66 22.66
C ARG A 118 -52.22 31.75 21.63
N ALA A 119 -51.00 32.10 21.27
CA ALA A 119 -49.96 31.11 20.97
C ALA A 119 -48.86 31.22 22.05
N VAL A 120 -48.98 30.38 23.08
CA VAL A 120 -47.88 30.14 24.03
C VAL A 120 -46.70 29.56 23.23
N PRO A 121 -45.44 29.97 23.45
CA PRO A 121 -44.32 29.19 22.94
C PRO A 121 -44.51 27.78 23.45
N SER A 122 -44.40 26.78 22.57
CA SER A 122 -44.52 25.37 22.94
C SER A 122 -43.32 24.99 23.82
N THR A 123 -43.37 25.41 25.08
CA THR A 123 -42.60 24.81 26.15
C THR A 123 -42.95 23.34 26.13
N ALA A 124 -41.92 22.49 26.07
CA ALA A 124 -42.09 21.05 26.07
C ALA A 124 -43.06 20.68 27.19
N THR A 125 -44.25 20.22 26.83
CA THR A 125 -45.20 19.66 27.78
C THR A 125 -44.52 18.44 28.38
N VAL A 126 -43.97 18.63 29.59
CA VAL A 126 -43.48 17.53 30.42
C VAL A 126 -44.72 16.73 30.80
N ASN A 127 -45.02 15.72 29.99
CA ASN A 127 -45.98 14.69 30.35
C ASN A 127 -45.43 13.98 31.58
N LYS A 128 -46.11 14.12 32.72
CA LYS A 128 -45.82 13.31 33.91
C LYS A 128 -45.95 11.83 33.51
N PRO A 129 -44.92 10.99 33.66
CA PRO A 129 -45.02 9.59 33.28
C PRO A 129 -46.01 8.87 34.21
N HIS A 130 -47.04 8.28 33.61
CA HIS A 130 -47.89 7.31 34.29
C HIS A 130 -47.04 6.08 34.65
N LYS A 131 -46.90 5.78 35.94
CA LYS A 131 -46.11 4.65 36.43
C LYS A 131 -46.86 3.34 36.15
N GLY A 132 -46.66 2.79 34.95
CA GLY A 132 -47.01 1.40 34.65
C GLY A 132 -46.11 0.42 35.41
N PRO A 133 -46.52 -0.85 35.59
CA PRO A 133 -45.68 -1.85 36.24
C PRO A 133 -44.36 -1.99 35.47
N SER A 134 -43.26 -1.75 36.18
CA SER A 134 -41.91 -1.73 35.61
C SER A 134 -41.51 -3.14 35.18
N VAL A 135 -41.38 -3.35 33.88
CA VAL A 135 -40.95 -4.63 33.27
C VAL A 135 -39.52 -4.51 32.74
N ALA A 136 -38.63 -3.88 33.51
CA ALA A 136 -37.21 -4.02 33.23
C ALA A 136 -36.78 -5.41 33.73
N LYS A 137 -36.76 -6.39 32.82
CA LYS A 137 -35.92 -7.57 33.03
C LYS A 137 -34.50 -7.05 33.20
N ALA A 138 -34.00 -7.14 34.42
CA ALA A 138 -32.57 -7.06 34.69
C ALA A 138 -31.94 -8.25 33.97
N ASP A 139 -31.49 -8.03 32.73
CA ASP A 139 -30.66 -9.02 32.06
C ASP A 139 -29.22 -8.56 32.11
N SER A 140 -28.40 -9.44 32.65
CA SER A 140 -27.03 -9.19 33.04
C SER A 140 -26.17 -9.09 31.79
N MET A 141 -25.59 -7.92 31.54
CA MET A 141 -24.37 -7.86 30.73
C MET A 141 -23.23 -8.46 31.57
N LYS A 142 -23.03 -9.77 31.43
CA LYS A 142 -21.79 -10.41 31.85
C LYS A 142 -20.68 -9.83 30.98
N VAL A 143 -19.83 -9.02 31.58
CA VAL A 143 -18.59 -8.54 30.96
C VAL A 143 -17.67 -9.75 30.88
N ASP A 144 -17.70 -10.43 29.73
CA ASP A 144 -16.79 -11.55 29.46
C ASP A 144 -15.39 -11.00 29.26
N THR A 145 -14.57 -11.10 30.30
CA THR A 145 -13.15 -10.73 30.27
C THR A 145 -12.38 -11.93 29.74
N LEU A 146 -12.28 -12.04 28.42
CA LEU A 146 -11.31 -12.95 27.79
C LEU A 146 -9.99 -12.20 27.57
N GLN A 147 -9.12 -12.34 28.56
CA GLN A 147 -7.68 -12.08 28.46
C GLN A 147 -7.09 -12.95 27.34
N HIS A 148 -6.94 -12.40 26.13
CA HIS A 148 -6.20 -13.05 25.05
C HIS A 148 -4.78 -12.46 24.93
N LYS A 149 -3.89 -13.06 25.72
CA LYS A 149 -2.53 -13.49 25.35
C LYS A 149 -1.57 -12.41 24.81
N MET A 150 -0.66 -11.96 25.67
CA MET A 150 0.74 -11.73 25.30
C MET A 150 1.63 -12.64 26.12
N GLN A 151 2.09 -13.74 25.51
CA GLN A 151 3.34 -14.36 25.92
C GLN A 151 3.99 -15.00 24.69
N THR A 152 4.96 -14.26 24.18
CA THR A 152 5.92 -14.65 23.16
C THR A 152 6.81 -15.73 23.75
N SER A 153 6.60 -16.98 23.37
CA SER A 153 7.57 -18.06 23.58
C SER A 153 8.51 -18.05 22.37
N VAL A 154 9.69 -17.46 22.52
CA VAL A 154 10.81 -17.72 21.61
C VAL A 154 11.59 -18.88 22.22
N SER A 155 11.47 -20.05 21.60
CA SER A 155 12.30 -21.22 21.89
C SER A 155 13.26 -21.42 20.74
N SER A 156 14.56 -21.43 21.02
CA SER A 156 15.59 -22.33 20.47
C SER A 156 16.98 -21.71 20.75
N ILE A 157 17.74 -22.30 21.66
CA ILE A 157 18.85 -23.24 21.37
C ILE A 157 20.01 -22.52 20.66
N THR A 158 21.09 -22.31 21.40
CA THR A 158 22.42 -22.41 20.82
C THR A 158 23.34 -23.11 21.82
N LYS A 159 24.17 -23.95 21.21
CA LYS A 159 25.16 -24.87 21.72
C LYS A 159 26.38 -24.14 22.28
#